data_AF-A0A397THY8-F1
#
_entry.id   AF-A0A397THY8-F1
#
_cell.length_a   1.000
_cell.length_b   1.000
_cell.length_c   1.000
_cell.angle_alpha   90.00
_cell.angle_beta   90.00
_cell.angle_gamma   90.00
#
_symmetry.space_group_name_H-M   'P 1'
#
loop_
_entity.id
_entity.type
_entity.pdbx_description
1 polymer ?
#
loop_
_entity_poly.entity_id
_entity_poly.type
_entity_poly.pdbx_seq_one_letter_code
_entity_poly.pdbx_strand_id
1 'polypeptide(L)'
;MYALKSNNIPIITLVDNPRLSFNMDWVFPDTEEGIDAALAKGAKTLWANTILFDAHPLNYMNLEKILSLLATLHQKCKIPHAILIGNTTCNGAYELNSITLDTLYKNNIRLPAVVKPIRGRRSQGVKKVNTMEQLKEHAKNLLSSGAVIDGQREEITVTVMPPGMYDINFKIKRFNHHDGIAPYSDICSPEKQFALFEINMKPNMTGSGRPGRNMHSSLSCISAHGIGWTYPDLLRATLCQAWPIKKFIKKI
;
A
#
# COMPACT_ATOMS: atom_id res chain seq x y z
N MET A 1 -15.02 7.48 8.17
CA MET A 1 -16.31 8.22 8.29
C MET A 1 -16.96 8.00 9.65
N TYR A 2 -17.53 6.84 10.00
CA TYR A 2 -18.16 6.64 11.31
C TYR A 2 -17.27 7.02 12.51
N ALA A 3 -16.02 6.54 12.55
CA ALA A 3 -15.07 6.88 13.62
C ALA A 3 -14.81 8.40 13.75
N LEU A 4 -14.79 9.14 12.63
CA LEU A 4 -14.65 10.59 12.63
C LEU A 4 -15.89 11.25 13.24
N LYS A 5 -17.09 10.84 12.80
CA LYS A 5 -18.37 11.35 13.31
C LYS A 5 -18.50 11.12 14.82
N SER A 6 -18.18 9.92 15.30
CA SER A 6 -18.24 9.59 16.73
C SER A 6 -17.21 10.35 17.58
N ASN A 7 -16.19 10.94 16.96
CA ASN A 7 -15.18 11.79 17.62
C ASN A 7 -15.41 13.28 17.33
N ASN A 8 -16.63 13.67 16.98
CA ASN A 8 -17.04 15.05 16.72
C ASN A 8 -16.23 15.76 15.62
N ILE A 9 -15.62 14.99 14.71
CA ILE A 9 -14.98 15.53 13.52
C ILE A 9 -16.07 15.69 12.45
N PRO A 10 -16.29 16.91 11.91
CA PRO A 10 -17.30 17.14 10.88
C PRO A 10 -17.06 16.25 9.66
N ILE A 11 -18.10 15.54 9.25
CA ILE A 11 -18.11 14.74 8.03
C ILE A 11 -19.35 15.04 7.21
N ILE A 12 -19.26 14.78 5.90
CA ILE A 12 -20.40 14.79 4.99
C ILE A 12 -20.66 13.36 4.57
N THR A 13 -21.92 12.96 4.54
CA THR A 13 -22.38 11.65 4.12
C THR A 13 -23.42 11.77 3.01
N LEU A 14 -23.58 10.68 2.24
CA LEU A 14 -24.53 10.63 1.13
C LEU A 14 -25.96 10.88 1.62
N VAL A 15 -26.30 10.29 2.76
CA VAL A 15 -27.56 10.49 3.48
C VAL A 15 -27.32 11.17 4.83
N ASP A 16 -28.29 11.90 5.37
CA ASP A 16 -28.11 12.70 6.60
C ASP A 16 -28.00 11.82 7.86
N ASN A 17 -28.75 10.71 7.87
CA ASN A 17 -28.79 9.73 8.95
C ASN A 17 -28.30 8.36 8.47
N PRO A 18 -26.98 8.19 8.27
CA PRO A 18 -26.44 6.96 7.72
C PRO A 18 -26.60 5.81 8.71
N ARG A 19 -27.16 4.69 8.23
CA ARG A 19 -27.33 3.50 9.08
C ARG A 19 -25.97 2.92 9.39
N LEU A 20 -25.75 2.50 10.64
CA LEU A 20 -24.52 1.84 11.05
C LEU A 20 -24.23 0.70 10.08
N SER A 21 -25.10 -0.32 10.04
CA SER A 21 -25.46 -1.16 8.89
C SER A 21 -24.61 -1.10 7.63
N PHE A 22 -24.84 -0.02 6.90
CA PHE A 22 -24.81 -0.01 5.46
C PHE A 22 -23.73 0.93 4.98
N ASN A 23 -22.60 0.37 4.51
CA ASN A 23 -21.40 1.14 4.20
C ASN A 23 -21.68 2.26 3.16
N MET A 24 -22.59 2.02 2.22
CA MET A 24 -22.92 2.97 1.15
C MET A 24 -23.65 4.22 1.66
N ASP A 25 -24.24 4.20 2.85
CA ASP A 25 -24.79 5.43 3.46
C ASP A 25 -23.67 6.39 3.88
N TRP A 26 -22.46 5.87 4.14
CA TRP A 26 -21.32 6.61 4.71
C TRP A 26 -20.33 7.13 3.67
N VAL A 27 -20.46 6.75 2.40
CA VAL A 27 -19.50 7.06 1.35
C VAL A 27 -20.20 7.55 0.10
N PHE A 28 -19.57 8.46 -0.62
CA PHE A 28 -19.99 8.82 -1.97
C PHE A 28 -19.40 7.81 -2.96
N PRO A 29 -20.09 7.53 -4.08
CA PRO A 29 -19.52 6.77 -5.18
C PRO A 29 -18.23 7.42 -5.69
N ASP A 30 -17.30 6.58 -6.14
CA ASP A 30 -16.04 7.00 -6.76
C ASP A 30 -16.24 7.28 -8.26
N THR A 31 -17.22 8.14 -8.55
CA THR A 31 -17.57 8.62 -9.90
C THR A 31 -17.56 10.14 -9.91
N GLU A 32 -17.59 10.75 -11.10
CA GLU A 32 -17.66 12.21 -11.23
C GLU A 32 -18.89 12.77 -10.51
N GLU A 33 -20.06 12.15 -10.69
CA GLU A 33 -21.31 12.57 -10.04
C GLU A 33 -21.25 12.41 -8.51
N GLY A 34 -20.60 11.35 -8.03
CA GLY A 34 -20.39 11.13 -6.59
C GLY A 34 -19.46 12.18 -5.97
N ILE A 35 -18.41 12.56 -6.69
CA ILE A 35 -17.49 13.63 -6.29
C ILE A 35 -18.24 14.97 -6.27
N ASP A 36 -18.96 15.31 -7.35
CA ASP A 36 -19.72 16.55 -7.45
C ASP A 36 -20.80 16.66 -6.37
N ALA A 37 -21.49 15.57 -6.06
CA ALA A 37 -22.46 15.55 -4.97
C ALA A 37 -21.81 15.82 -3.60
N ALA A 38 -20.61 15.30 -3.35
CA ALA A 38 -19.87 15.59 -2.12
C ALA A 38 -19.45 17.07 -2.05
N LEU A 39 -18.99 17.64 -3.18
CA LEU A 39 -18.62 19.05 -3.29
C LEU A 39 -19.81 19.98 -3.09
N ALA A 40 -20.95 19.68 -3.72
CA ALA A 40 -22.19 20.44 -3.58
C ALA A 40 -22.70 20.45 -2.13
N LYS A 41 -22.47 19.37 -1.36
CA LYS A 41 -22.74 19.32 0.08
C LYS A 41 -21.68 20.04 0.94
N GLY A 42 -20.68 20.67 0.34
CA GLY A 42 -19.67 21.50 1.02
C GLY A 42 -18.40 20.76 1.44
N ALA A 43 -18.09 19.61 0.83
CA ALA A 43 -16.84 18.90 1.13
C ALA A 43 -15.63 19.78 0.82
N LYS A 44 -14.72 19.89 1.79
CA LYS A 44 -13.44 20.63 1.66
C LYS A 44 -12.24 19.72 1.44
N THR A 45 -12.41 18.44 1.77
CA THR A 45 -11.40 17.38 1.71
C THR A 45 -12.07 16.09 1.21
N LEU A 46 -11.45 15.41 0.24
CA LEU A 46 -11.87 14.09 -0.22
C LEU A 46 -10.89 13.03 0.29
N TRP A 47 -11.42 11.92 0.81
CA TRP A 47 -10.64 10.72 1.11
C TRP A 47 -10.96 9.66 0.07
N ALA A 48 -10.23 9.68 -1.05
CA ALA A 48 -10.43 8.73 -2.12
C ALA A 48 -9.94 7.33 -1.71
N ASN A 49 -10.78 6.31 -1.93
CA ASN A 49 -10.38 4.90 -1.78
C ASN A 49 -9.98 4.28 -3.13
N THR A 50 -9.54 5.10 -4.07
CA THR A 50 -9.19 4.69 -5.43
C THR A 50 -7.69 4.57 -5.62
N ILE A 51 -7.27 3.73 -6.56
CA ILE A 51 -5.94 3.88 -7.15
C ILE A 51 -6.14 4.87 -8.29
N LEU A 52 -5.35 5.95 -8.31
CA LEU A 52 -5.42 6.93 -9.40
C LEU A 52 -4.98 6.21 -10.68
N PHE A 53 -5.94 5.82 -11.51
CA PHE A 53 -5.73 5.34 -12.87
C PHE A 53 -5.81 6.52 -13.84
N ASP A 54 -5.26 6.35 -15.04
CA ASP A 54 -5.20 7.42 -16.04
C ASP A 54 -6.59 8.02 -16.38
N ALA A 55 -7.65 7.23 -16.22
CA ALA A 55 -9.04 7.63 -16.49
C ALA A 55 -9.85 8.04 -15.23
N HIS A 56 -9.26 8.04 -14.04
CA HIS A 56 -10.01 8.39 -12.82
C HIS A 56 -10.29 9.91 -12.77
N PRO A 57 -11.48 10.38 -12.34
CA PRO A 57 -11.78 11.82 -12.23
C PRO A 57 -10.78 12.62 -11.37
N LEU A 58 -10.11 11.93 -10.44
CA LEU A 58 -9.07 12.51 -9.56
C LEU A 58 -7.65 12.43 -10.14
N ASN A 59 -7.46 12.02 -11.39
CA ASN A 59 -6.13 11.83 -11.99
C ASN A 59 -5.35 13.15 -12.24
N TYR A 60 -5.99 14.32 -12.07
CA TYR A 60 -5.34 15.63 -12.23
C TYR A 60 -4.36 16.03 -11.11
N MET A 61 -3.94 15.09 -10.28
CA MET A 61 -3.03 15.33 -9.16
C MET A 61 -1.61 15.61 -9.67
N ASN A 62 -0.96 16.63 -9.12
CA ASN A 62 0.42 16.96 -9.42
C ASN A 62 1.37 15.91 -8.78
N LEU A 63 1.60 14.80 -9.49
CA LEU A 63 2.38 13.64 -9.07
C LEU A 63 3.89 13.94 -8.93
N GLU A 64 4.38 15.11 -9.38
CA GLU A 64 5.80 15.43 -9.39
C GLU A 64 6.47 15.40 -8.01
N LYS A 65 5.79 15.88 -6.97
CA LYS A 65 6.31 15.83 -5.59
C LYS A 65 6.46 14.41 -5.06
N ILE A 66 5.55 13.52 -5.45
CA ILE A 66 5.59 12.11 -5.06
C ILE A 66 6.74 11.41 -5.78
N LEU A 67 6.92 11.67 -7.07
CA LEU A 67 8.01 11.12 -7.87
C LEU A 67 9.39 11.55 -7.34
N SER A 68 9.53 12.81 -6.92
CA SER A 68 10.77 13.33 -6.31
C SER A 68 11.13 12.62 -4.99
N LEU A 69 10.13 12.34 -4.14
CA LEU A 69 10.34 11.58 -2.91
C LEU A 69 10.78 10.14 -3.20
N LEU A 70 10.14 9.47 -4.16
CA LEU A 70 10.51 8.12 -4.59
C LEU A 70 11.95 8.06 -5.12
N ALA A 71 12.35 9.04 -5.94
CA ALA A 71 13.71 9.13 -6.46
C ALA A 71 14.75 9.30 -5.33
N THR A 72 14.43 10.11 -4.32
CA THR A 72 15.30 10.33 -3.16
C THR A 72 15.47 9.06 -2.30
N LEU A 73 14.37 8.33 -2.07
CA LEU A 73 14.41 7.06 -1.33
C LEU A 73 15.21 5.99 -2.08
N HIS A 74 15.07 5.92 -3.40
CA HIS A 74 15.82 5.01 -4.25
C HIS A 74 17.34 5.25 -4.17
N GLN A 75 17.79 6.50 -4.04
CA GLN A 75 19.22 6.82 -3.89
C GLN A 75 19.79 6.48 -2.51
N LYS A 76 18.97 6.53 -1.46
CA LYS A 76 19.43 6.39 -0.06
C LYS A 76 19.29 4.98 0.50
N CYS A 77 18.36 4.18 -0.02
CA CYS A 77 18.09 2.85 0.49
C CYS A 77 18.73 1.78 -0.40
N LYS A 78 19.29 0.72 0.22
CA LYS A 78 19.62 -0.51 -0.51
C LYS A 78 18.33 -1.12 -1.03
N ILE A 79 18.34 -1.60 -2.27
CA ILE A 79 17.21 -2.25 -2.93
C ILE A 79 17.54 -3.74 -3.05
N PRO A 80 16.59 -4.65 -2.78
CA PRO A 80 16.82 -6.07 -2.96
C PRO A 80 17.14 -6.40 -4.41
N HIS A 81 17.99 -7.40 -4.61
CA HIS A 81 18.35 -7.89 -5.93
C HIS A 81 17.14 -8.59 -6.55
N ALA A 82 16.62 -8.03 -7.63
CA ALA A 82 15.48 -8.58 -8.34
C ALA A 82 15.71 -8.53 -9.85
N ILE A 83 15.08 -9.45 -10.58
CA ILE A 83 15.04 -9.42 -12.04
C ILE A 83 13.60 -9.32 -12.53
N LEU A 84 13.42 -8.57 -13.62
CA LEU A 84 12.17 -8.50 -14.36
C LEU A 84 12.11 -9.63 -15.38
N ILE A 85 10.95 -10.27 -15.50
CA ILE A 85 10.67 -11.27 -16.53
C ILE A 85 9.56 -10.78 -17.45
N GLY A 86 9.82 -10.86 -18.75
CA GLY A 86 8.85 -10.60 -19.81
C GLY A 86 8.73 -11.76 -20.81
N ASN A 87 7.82 -11.58 -21.77
CA ASN A 87 7.69 -12.48 -22.92
C ASN A 87 8.89 -12.40 -23.86
N THR A 88 9.57 -11.26 -23.87
CA THR A 88 10.75 -10.98 -24.68
C THR A 88 11.76 -10.20 -23.84
N THR A 89 13.03 -10.30 -24.23
CA THR A 89 14.10 -9.52 -23.59
C THR A 89 13.98 -8.06 -24.05
N CYS A 90 13.60 -7.15 -23.14
CA CYS A 90 13.47 -5.72 -23.43
C CYS A 90 13.63 -4.88 -22.15
N ASN A 91 14.24 -3.70 -22.27
CA ASN A 91 14.38 -2.71 -21.17
C ASN A 91 14.87 -3.29 -19.83
N GLY A 92 15.82 -4.23 -19.87
CA GLY A 92 16.38 -4.88 -18.68
C GLY A 92 15.55 -6.05 -18.11
N ALA A 93 14.43 -6.41 -18.75
CA ALA A 93 13.71 -7.64 -18.47
C ALA A 93 14.32 -8.81 -19.24
N TYR A 94 14.40 -9.97 -18.58
CA TYR A 94 14.80 -11.23 -19.19
C TYR A 94 13.57 -11.93 -19.80
N GLU A 95 13.76 -12.58 -20.95
CA GLU A 95 12.76 -13.50 -21.47
C GLU A 95 12.63 -14.73 -20.54
N LEU A 96 11.40 -15.14 -20.23
CA LEU A 96 11.16 -16.28 -19.32
C LEU A 96 11.95 -17.54 -19.69
N ASN A 97 11.97 -17.88 -20.98
CA ASN A 97 12.59 -19.11 -21.46
C ASN A 97 14.13 -19.04 -21.39
N SER A 98 14.72 -17.84 -21.45
CA SER A 98 16.16 -17.65 -21.39
C SER A 98 16.72 -17.66 -19.96
N ILE A 99 15.86 -17.64 -18.93
CA ILE A 99 16.32 -17.62 -17.54
C ILE A 99 16.85 -18.98 -17.11
N THR A 100 18.06 -18.97 -16.55
CA THR A 100 18.79 -20.11 -15.99
C THR A 100 19.19 -19.84 -14.54
N LEU A 101 19.65 -20.88 -13.82
CA LEU A 101 20.24 -20.70 -12.48
C LEU A 101 21.42 -19.72 -12.53
N ASP A 102 22.27 -19.79 -13.56
CA ASP A 102 23.39 -18.86 -13.73
C ASP A 102 22.91 -17.42 -13.89
N THR A 103 21.77 -17.21 -14.55
CA THR A 103 21.16 -15.87 -14.68
C THR A 103 20.74 -15.34 -13.32
N LEU A 104 20.09 -16.17 -12.49
CA LEU A 104 19.76 -15.79 -11.11
C LEU A 104 21.03 -15.52 -10.31
N TYR A 105 22.05 -16.36 -10.46
CA TYR A 105 23.25 -16.28 -9.66
C TYR A 105 24.10 -15.06 -9.96
N LYS A 106 24.21 -14.68 -11.23
CA LYS A 106 24.83 -13.43 -11.70
C LYS A 106 24.10 -12.19 -11.16
N ASN A 107 22.79 -12.29 -10.95
CA ASN A 107 21.97 -11.24 -10.37
C ASN A 107 21.85 -11.34 -8.84
N ASN A 108 22.70 -12.12 -8.16
CA ASN A 108 22.69 -12.32 -6.71
C ASN A 108 21.34 -12.85 -6.14
N ILE A 109 20.55 -13.53 -6.97
CA ILE A 109 19.34 -14.23 -6.57
C ILE A 109 19.69 -15.70 -6.35
N ARG A 110 19.18 -16.29 -5.26
CA ARG A 110 19.32 -17.71 -4.93
C ARG A 110 17.93 -18.30 -4.70
N LEU A 111 17.79 -19.61 -4.91
CA LEU A 111 16.60 -20.34 -4.50
C LEU A 111 16.71 -20.71 -3.00
N PRO A 112 15.60 -20.73 -2.25
CA PRO A 112 14.25 -20.37 -2.68
C PRO A 112 14.09 -18.87 -2.95
N ALA A 113 13.26 -18.55 -3.95
CA ALA A 113 12.98 -17.19 -4.40
C ALA A 113 11.48 -16.89 -4.31
N VAL A 114 11.12 -15.62 -4.41
CA VAL A 114 9.73 -15.14 -4.47
C VAL A 114 9.48 -14.61 -5.87
N VAL A 115 8.42 -15.11 -6.52
CA VAL A 115 7.94 -14.63 -7.81
C VAL A 115 6.64 -13.86 -7.60
N LYS A 116 6.56 -12.64 -8.11
CA LYS A 116 5.40 -11.74 -7.93
C LYS A 116 5.07 -10.98 -9.22
N PRO A 117 3.81 -10.57 -9.44
CA PRO A 117 3.47 -9.70 -10.56
C PRO A 117 4.06 -8.29 -10.37
N ILE A 118 4.33 -7.57 -11.46
CA ILE A 118 4.80 -6.16 -11.40
C ILE A 118 3.71 -5.28 -10.76
N ARG A 119 2.44 -5.55 -11.07
CA ARG A 119 1.28 -4.87 -10.49
C ARG A 119 0.43 -5.91 -9.76
N GLY A 120 0.33 -5.78 -8.43
CA GLY A 120 -0.47 -6.67 -7.59
C GLY A 120 -1.10 -5.94 -6.41
N ARG A 121 -2.14 -6.52 -5.82
CA ARG A 121 -2.74 -6.05 -4.55
C ARG A 121 -2.69 -7.18 -3.53
N ARG A 122 -2.35 -6.87 -2.27
CA ARG A 122 -2.45 -7.78 -1.11
C ARG A 122 -1.86 -9.19 -1.34
N SER A 123 -0.58 -9.27 -1.70
CA SER A 123 0.14 -10.52 -1.96
C SER A 123 -0.49 -11.44 -3.01
N GLN A 124 -1.48 -10.98 -3.80
CA GLN A 124 -2.05 -11.80 -4.87
C GLN A 124 -1.03 -12.02 -5.98
N GLY A 125 -0.93 -13.28 -6.42
CA GLY A 125 0.06 -13.70 -7.41
C GLY A 125 1.49 -13.84 -6.86
N VAL A 126 1.73 -13.62 -5.57
CA VAL A 126 3.04 -13.82 -4.95
C VAL A 126 3.20 -15.29 -4.55
N LYS A 127 4.28 -15.95 -4.98
CA LYS A 127 4.58 -17.34 -4.63
C LYS A 127 6.05 -17.54 -4.31
N LYS A 128 6.34 -18.25 -3.22
CA LYS A 128 7.67 -18.80 -2.94
C LYS A 128 7.91 -20.01 -3.83
N VAL A 129 9.04 -20.02 -4.53
CA VAL A 129 9.47 -21.11 -5.43
C VAL A 129 10.80 -21.66 -4.95
N ASN A 130 10.91 -22.98 -4.93
CA ASN A 130 12.11 -23.68 -4.44
C ASN A 130 12.97 -24.23 -5.60
N THR A 131 12.39 -24.37 -6.80
CA THR A 131 13.07 -24.90 -7.99
C THR A 131 12.88 -23.99 -9.20
N MET A 132 13.71 -24.19 -10.23
CA MET A 132 13.58 -23.45 -11.49
C MET A 132 12.29 -23.76 -12.24
N GLU A 133 11.79 -24.99 -12.12
CA GLU A 133 10.54 -25.44 -12.73
C GLU A 133 9.36 -24.69 -12.11
N GLN A 134 9.29 -24.64 -10.77
CA GLN A 134 8.27 -23.89 -10.05
C GLN A 134 8.31 -22.40 -10.37
N LEU A 135 9.51 -21.84 -10.51
CA LEU A 135 9.74 -20.45 -10.91
C LEU A 135 9.20 -20.18 -12.30
N LYS A 136 9.57 -21.02 -13.29
CA LYS A 136 9.15 -20.83 -14.68
C LYS A 136 7.65 -21.00 -14.86
N GLU A 137 7.08 -22.03 -14.21
CA GLU A 137 5.64 -22.29 -14.22
C GLU A 137 4.86 -21.10 -13.65
N HIS A 138 5.24 -20.62 -12.46
CA HIS A 138 4.53 -19.51 -11.82
C HIS A 138 4.72 -18.19 -12.57
N ALA A 139 5.93 -17.90 -13.04
CA ALA A 139 6.18 -16.71 -13.85
C ALA A 139 5.38 -16.73 -15.16
N LYS A 140 5.26 -17.88 -15.82
CA LYS A 140 4.42 -18.05 -17.02
C LYS A 140 2.97 -17.65 -16.77
N ASN A 141 2.42 -18.03 -15.61
CA ASN A 141 1.06 -17.68 -15.23
C ASN A 141 0.88 -16.18 -14.96
N LEU A 142 1.96 -15.46 -14.63
CA LEU A 142 1.95 -14.02 -14.35
C LEU A 142 2.31 -13.14 -15.55
N LEU A 143 2.83 -13.71 -16.64
CA LEU A 143 3.34 -12.96 -17.80
C LEU A 143 2.30 -12.06 -18.48
N SER A 144 1.00 -12.35 -18.35
CA SER A 144 -0.08 -11.45 -18.77
C SER A 144 -0.04 -10.08 -18.06
N SER A 145 0.62 -10.01 -16.90
CA SER A 145 0.79 -8.81 -16.06
C SER A 145 2.26 -8.42 -15.81
N GLY A 146 3.22 -9.18 -16.35
CA GLY A 146 4.66 -9.09 -16.07
C GLY A 146 5.05 -9.64 -14.69
N ALA A 147 6.24 -10.24 -14.57
CA ALA A 147 6.69 -10.89 -13.33
C ALA A 147 8.05 -10.37 -12.84
N VAL A 148 8.26 -10.45 -11.52
CA VAL A 148 9.50 -10.08 -10.81
C VAL A 148 9.94 -11.23 -9.94
N ILE A 149 11.23 -11.54 -9.92
CA ILE A 149 11.84 -12.54 -9.01
C ILE A 149 12.76 -11.83 -8.02
N ASP A 150 12.64 -12.16 -6.73
CA ASP A 150 13.54 -11.72 -5.64
C ASP A 150 13.94 -12.93 -4.77
N GLY A 151 15.07 -12.87 -4.05
CA GLY A 151 15.47 -13.90 -3.09
C GLY A 151 14.60 -13.89 -1.81
N GLN A 152 14.41 -15.05 -1.17
CA GLN A 152 13.65 -15.12 0.09
C GLN A 152 14.33 -14.33 1.23
N ARG A 153 13.59 -13.44 1.90
CA ARG A 153 14.08 -12.62 3.03
C ARG A 153 13.00 -12.42 4.10
N GLU A 154 13.42 -12.00 5.30
CA GLU A 154 12.49 -11.51 6.32
C GLU A 154 11.99 -10.10 5.96
N GLU A 155 10.68 -9.87 6.05
CA GLU A 155 10.05 -8.58 5.79
C GLU A 155 9.74 -7.81 7.08
N ILE A 156 10.06 -6.51 7.08
CA ILE A 156 9.66 -5.53 8.10
C ILE A 156 8.89 -4.42 7.39
N THR A 157 7.78 -3.99 7.98
CA THR A 157 7.03 -2.82 7.55
C THR A 157 7.39 -1.64 8.44
N VAL A 158 7.80 -0.53 7.81
CA VAL A 158 7.98 0.75 8.48
C VAL A 158 6.86 1.67 8.04
N THR A 159 6.02 2.10 8.99
CA THR A 159 4.96 3.07 8.73
C THR A 159 5.50 4.47 9.05
N VAL A 160 5.49 5.35 8.05
CA VAL A 160 5.80 6.76 8.27
C VAL A 160 4.53 7.47 8.74
N MET A 161 4.57 8.01 9.95
CA MET A 161 3.41 8.63 10.59
C MET A 161 3.33 10.13 10.25
N PRO A 162 2.12 10.71 10.12
CA PRO A 162 1.96 12.16 9.98
C PRO A 162 2.58 12.90 11.18
N PRO A 163 3.13 14.12 11.00
CA PRO A 163 3.67 14.95 12.09
C PRO A 163 2.76 15.00 13.34
N GLY A 164 3.36 14.84 14.52
CA GLY A 164 2.67 14.85 15.81
C GLY A 164 3.60 14.49 16.97
N MET A 165 3.04 14.33 18.16
CA MET A 165 3.78 13.84 19.34
C MET A 165 3.67 12.32 19.42
N TYR A 166 4.78 11.64 19.69
CA TYR A 166 4.86 10.17 19.68
C TYR A 166 5.69 9.64 20.85
N ASP A 167 5.38 8.43 21.28
CA ASP A 167 6.30 7.60 22.04
C ASP A 167 7.18 6.80 21.05
N ILE A 168 8.49 7.06 21.02
CA ILE A 168 9.38 6.62 19.93
C ILE A 168 10.20 5.38 20.31
N ASN A 169 9.66 4.18 20.07
CA ASN A 169 10.42 2.90 20.08
C ASN A 169 9.79 1.81 19.18
N PHE A 170 9.21 2.15 18.02
CA PHE A 170 8.28 1.25 17.32
C PHE A 170 8.71 0.81 15.91
N LYS A 171 8.79 -0.50 15.66
CA LYS A 171 9.02 -1.14 14.34
C LYS A 171 8.16 -2.42 14.23
N ILE A 172 7.54 -2.66 13.06
CA ILE A 172 6.65 -3.81 12.81
C ILE A 172 7.32 -4.87 11.91
N LYS A 173 7.57 -6.08 12.42
CA LYS A 173 7.94 -7.30 11.69
C LYS A 173 6.72 -8.09 11.21
N ARG A 174 6.78 -8.72 10.04
CA ARG A 174 5.68 -9.59 9.57
C ARG A 174 5.76 -11.01 10.18
N PHE A 175 4.64 -11.57 10.66
CA PHE A 175 4.52 -12.92 11.24
C PHE A 175 3.40 -13.76 10.59
N ASN A 176 3.30 -15.03 10.99
CA ASN A 176 2.35 -16.04 10.48
C ASN A 176 2.51 -16.36 8.98
N HIS A 177 3.75 -16.55 8.55
CA HIS A 177 4.07 -16.81 7.14
C HIS A 177 3.47 -18.15 6.70
N HIS A 178 2.61 -18.13 5.69
CA HIS A 178 2.22 -19.35 4.98
C HIS A 178 3.19 -19.52 3.81
N ASP A 179 3.91 -20.64 3.79
CA ASP A 179 4.93 -20.94 2.77
C ASP A 179 6.01 -19.86 2.62
N GLY A 180 6.37 -19.18 3.71
CA GLY A 180 7.38 -18.11 3.71
C GLY A 180 6.89 -16.76 3.18
N ILE A 181 5.57 -16.59 2.97
CA ILE A 181 4.92 -15.32 2.63
C ILE A 181 4.04 -14.89 3.79
N ALA A 182 4.29 -13.70 4.33
CA ALA A 182 3.65 -13.22 5.55
C ALA A 182 2.34 -12.45 5.30
N PRO A 183 1.19 -12.87 5.84
CA PRO A 183 -0.05 -12.12 5.78
C PRO A 183 -0.20 -11.06 6.90
N TYR A 184 0.48 -11.19 8.06
CA TYR A 184 0.25 -10.37 9.26
C TYR A 184 1.54 -9.82 9.89
N SER A 185 1.46 -8.96 10.92
CA SER A 185 2.64 -8.26 11.48
C SER A 185 2.57 -7.85 12.96
N ASP A 186 3.71 -7.87 13.67
CA ASP A 186 3.96 -7.69 15.12
C ASP A 186 5.30 -6.95 15.40
N ILE A 187 5.70 -6.63 16.63
CA ILE A 187 6.81 -5.72 17.00
C ILE A 187 8.20 -6.40 16.94
N CYS A 188 9.28 -5.65 16.63
CA CYS A 188 10.65 -6.22 16.51
C CYS A 188 11.81 -5.32 17.02
N SER A 189 12.96 -5.97 17.35
CA SER A 189 14.22 -5.44 17.91
C SER A 189 15.33 -5.13 16.87
N PRO A 190 16.41 -4.38 17.21
CA PRO A 190 17.07 -3.44 16.28
C PRO A 190 18.30 -3.90 15.46
N GLU A 191 18.74 -5.16 15.46
CA GLU A 191 20.14 -5.48 15.06
C GLU A 191 20.40 -5.95 13.60
N LYS A 192 19.52 -5.70 12.63
CA LYS A 192 19.71 -6.18 11.23
C LYS A 192 19.91 -5.07 10.20
N GLN A 193 20.64 -5.38 9.12
CA GLN A 193 20.67 -4.53 7.91
C GLN A 193 19.40 -4.75 7.09
N PHE A 194 18.79 -3.65 6.61
CA PHE A 194 17.53 -3.67 5.87
C PHE A 194 17.69 -3.16 4.44
N ALA A 195 16.87 -3.68 3.53
CA ALA A 195 16.71 -3.19 2.16
C ALA A 195 15.24 -2.80 1.94
N LEU A 196 15.02 -1.72 1.18
CA LEU A 196 13.69 -1.24 0.86
C LEU A 196 13.06 -2.15 -0.19
N PHE A 197 12.00 -2.87 0.18
CA PHE A 197 11.35 -3.85 -0.69
C PHE A 197 10.10 -3.30 -1.40
N GLU A 198 9.29 -2.50 -0.72
CA GLU A 198 8.06 -1.92 -1.26
C GLU A 198 7.76 -0.59 -0.54
N ILE A 199 7.20 0.38 -1.27
CA ILE A 199 6.58 1.58 -0.69
C ILE A 199 5.09 1.53 -1.01
N ASN A 200 4.26 1.45 0.02
CA ASN A 200 2.82 1.57 -0.13
C ASN A 200 2.38 3.01 0.11
N MET A 201 2.17 3.76 -0.97
CA MET A 201 1.77 5.18 -0.91
C MET A 201 0.28 5.40 -0.57
N LYS A 202 -0.55 4.34 -0.67
CA LYS A 202 -1.95 4.36 -0.25
C LYS A 202 -2.22 3.17 0.68
N PRO A 203 -1.65 3.19 1.90
CA PRO A 203 -1.78 2.08 2.81
C PRO A 203 -3.25 1.85 3.19
N ASN A 204 -3.56 0.62 3.59
CA ASN A 204 -4.86 0.34 4.16
C ASN A 204 -5.04 1.16 5.46
N MET A 205 -6.23 1.73 5.64
CA MET A 205 -6.57 2.58 6.78
C MET A 205 -7.77 2.05 7.57
N THR A 206 -8.18 0.79 7.34
CA THR A 206 -9.20 0.14 8.18
C THR A 206 -8.73 0.09 9.64
N GLY A 207 -9.63 0.33 10.58
CA GLY A 207 -9.37 0.24 12.01
C GLY A 207 -10.62 -0.12 12.79
N SER A 208 -10.43 -0.33 14.10
CA SER A 208 -11.47 -0.51 15.12
C SER A 208 -12.23 0.80 15.34
N GLY A 209 -12.95 1.24 14.31
CA GLY A 209 -13.70 2.48 14.34
C GLY A 209 -15.20 2.30 14.54
N ARG A 210 -15.73 1.10 14.22
CA ARG A 210 -17.16 0.79 14.16
C ARG A 210 -17.44 -0.53 14.89
N PRO A 211 -18.60 -0.69 15.57
CA PRO A 211 -18.97 -1.95 16.21
C PRO A 211 -18.84 -3.14 15.25
N GLY A 212 -18.25 -4.24 15.76
CA GLY A 212 -18.00 -5.46 14.99
C GLY A 212 -16.72 -5.45 14.12
N ARG A 213 -15.88 -4.41 14.16
CA ARG A 213 -14.60 -4.33 13.42
C ARG A 213 -13.36 -4.33 14.30
N ASN A 214 -13.48 -4.81 15.53
CA ASN A 214 -12.40 -4.76 16.54
C ASN A 214 -11.15 -5.53 16.10
N MET A 215 -11.30 -6.56 15.27
CA MET A 215 -10.20 -7.41 14.77
C MET A 215 -9.64 -6.96 13.41
N HIS A 216 -10.12 -5.86 12.84
CA HIS A 216 -9.84 -5.49 11.43
C HIS A 216 -8.84 -4.32 11.31
N SER A 217 -7.92 -4.19 12.27
CA SER A 217 -6.90 -3.14 12.27
C SER A 217 -5.90 -3.32 11.13
N SER A 218 -5.78 -2.30 10.29
CA SER A 218 -4.72 -2.18 9.28
C SER A 218 -3.34 -2.00 9.91
N LEU A 219 -2.28 -2.20 9.14
CA LEU A 219 -0.91 -1.94 9.58
C LEU A 219 -0.71 -0.50 10.05
N SER A 220 -1.33 0.48 9.37
CA SER A 220 -1.32 1.89 9.80
C SER A 220 -1.95 2.06 11.17
N CYS A 221 -3.06 1.35 11.43
CA CYS A 221 -3.75 1.36 12.71
C CYS A 221 -2.91 0.68 13.81
N ILE A 222 -2.30 -0.48 13.54
CA ILE A 222 -1.40 -1.17 14.47
C ILE A 222 -0.18 -0.27 14.79
N SER A 223 0.34 0.42 13.78
CA SER A 223 1.46 1.35 13.95
C SER A 223 1.12 2.55 14.82
N ALA A 224 -0.09 3.10 14.64
CA ALA A 224 -0.61 4.16 15.48
C ALA A 224 -0.69 3.73 16.95
N HIS A 225 -1.28 2.56 17.24
CA HIS A 225 -1.36 2.06 18.61
C HIS A 225 0.04 1.85 19.21
N GLY A 226 0.98 1.37 18.40
CA GLY A 226 2.37 1.17 18.78
C GLY A 226 3.12 2.41 19.27
N ILE A 227 2.69 3.60 18.83
CA ILE A 227 3.26 4.89 19.24
C ILE A 227 2.34 5.65 20.21
N GLY A 228 1.34 4.96 20.78
CA GLY A 228 0.37 5.53 21.73
C GLY A 228 -0.83 6.24 21.11
N TRP A 229 -1.01 6.18 19.78
CA TRP A 229 -2.15 6.80 19.11
C TRP A 229 -3.35 5.86 19.02
N THR A 230 -4.54 6.40 19.28
CA THR A 230 -5.79 5.71 18.97
C THR A 230 -6.10 5.79 17.47
N TYR A 231 -7.03 4.94 16.98
CA TYR A 231 -7.49 5.04 15.59
C TYR A 231 -8.05 6.45 15.24
N PRO A 232 -8.86 7.11 16.09
CA PRO A 232 -9.24 8.51 15.88
C PRO A 232 -8.06 9.49 15.78
N ASP A 233 -7.00 9.32 16.58
CA ASP A 233 -5.81 10.19 16.53
C ASP A 233 -5.09 10.05 15.18
N LEU A 234 -4.92 8.82 14.70
CA LEU A 234 -4.39 8.56 13.36
C LEU A 234 -5.22 9.25 12.28
N LEU A 235 -6.55 9.13 12.34
CA LEU A 235 -7.43 9.74 11.35
C LEU A 235 -7.35 11.28 11.40
N ARG A 236 -7.31 11.87 12.59
CA ARG A 236 -7.17 13.32 12.78
C ARG A 236 -5.83 13.82 12.24
N ALA A 237 -4.73 13.16 12.59
CA ALA A 237 -3.40 13.53 12.12
C ALA A 237 -3.29 13.43 10.59
N THR A 238 -3.89 12.40 9.99
CA THR A 238 -3.97 12.26 8.53
C THR A 238 -4.78 13.40 7.89
N LEU A 239 -5.93 13.75 8.47
CA LEU A 239 -6.77 14.84 7.98
C LEU A 239 -6.07 16.21 8.05
N CYS A 240 -5.25 16.45 9.08
CA CYS A 240 -4.48 17.70 9.18
C CYS A 240 -3.45 17.87 8.05
N GLN A 241 -3.04 16.77 7.40
CA GLN A 241 -2.13 16.79 6.25
C GLN A 241 -2.87 16.74 4.91
N ALA A 242 -4.20 16.70 4.91
CA ALA A 242 -4.97 16.64 3.69
C ALA A 242 -4.77 17.89 2.84
N TRP A 243 -4.64 17.71 1.53
CA TRP A 243 -4.63 18.84 0.63
C TRP A 243 -6.07 19.33 0.39
N PRO A 244 -6.34 20.64 0.58
CA PRO A 244 -7.67 21.19 0.32
C PRO A 244 -8.06 21.07 -1.15
N ILE A 245 -9.32 20.71 -1.41
CA ILE A 245 -9.89 20.56 -2.76
C ILE A 245 -9.69 21.82 -3.62
N LYS A 246 -9.72 23.01 -3.00
CA LYS A 246 -9.50 24.30 -3.67
C LYS A 246 -8.17 24.39 -4.42
N LYS A 247 -7.18 23.55 -4.10
CA LYS A 247 -5.89 23.47 -4.82
C LYS A 247 -5.95 22.62 -6.10
N PHE A 248 -7.03 21.89 -6.33
CA PHE A 248 -7.17 20.90 -7.40
C PHE A 248 -8.29 21.19 -8.39
N ILE A 249 -9.30 21.97 -7.98
CA ILE A 249 -10.26 22.56 -8.92
C ILE A 249 -9.47 23.62 -9.70
N LYS A 250 -8.94 23.25 -10.88
CA LYS A 250 -8.69 24.25 -11.92
C LYS A 250 -10.00 25.00 -12.06
N LYS A 251 -9.97 26.33 -11.88
CA LYS A 251 -11.12 27.20 -12.16
C LYS A 251 -11.80 26.69 -13.43
N ILE A 252 -13.04 26.22 -13.29
CA ILE A 252 -14.00 26.19 -14.39
C ILE A 252 -14.12 27.64 -14.88
#